data_AF-A0A7C7UF48-F1
#
_entry.id   AF-A0A7C7UF48-F1
#
_cell.length_a   1.000
_cell.length_b   1.000
_cell.length_c   1.000
_cell.angle_alpha   90.00
_cell.angle_beta   90.00
_cell.angle_gamma   90.00
#
_symmetry.space_group_name_H-M   'P 1'
#
loop_
_entity.id
_entity.type
_entity.pdbx_description
1 polymer ?
#
loop_
_entity_poly.entity_id
_entity_poly.type
_entity_poly.pdbx_seq_one_letter_code
_entity_poly.pdbx_strand_id
1 'polypeptide(L)'
;TIVNNESSEIIRMLNRAFDAWGDARLDLYPEPLRAEIDVLNAVIYETVNNGVYRAGFARNQRAYEQAFDALFRTLDELEARLSRQRHLVGRQITEADWRLFVTLVRFDAVYVGHFKCNLRRIADYPNLSGYLRELYQWPGVAGTVNMVHIKRHYYSGHTELNPGRIVPKGPQLNLGAPHDRERFA
;
A
#
# COMPACT_ATOMS: atom_id res chain seq x y z
N THR A 1 -19.97 -19.87 12.64
CA THR A 1 -20.10 -19.47 11.23
C THR A 1 -19.10 -18.36 10.93
N ILE A 2 -18.74 -18.11 9.67
CA ILE A 2 -17.90 -16.96 9.27
C ILE A 2 -18.78 -15.72 9.27
N VAL A 3 -18.33 -14.64 9.92
CA VAL A 3 -19.06 -13.36 9.97
C VAL A 3 -18.86 -12.57 8.69
N ASN A 4 -17.62 -12.38 8.25
CA ASN A 4 -17.26 -11.65 7.03
C ASN A 4 -15.85 -12.05 6.56
N ASN A 5 -15.57 -12.04 5.26
CA ASN A 5 -14.25 -12.29 4.66
C ASN A 5 -13.80 -11.18 3.67
N GLU A 6 -14.55 -10.08 3.58
CA GLU A 6 -14.26 -8.90 2.79
C GLU A 6 -13.53 -7.86 3.66
N SER A 7 -12.23 -7.68 3.39
CA SER A 7 -11.35 -6.82 4.20
C SER A 7 -11.83 -5.37 4.30
N SER A 8 -12.40 -4.82 3.23
CA SER A 8 -12.84 -3.42 3.19
C SER A 8 -14.06 -3.17 4.08
N GLU A 9 -14.94 -4.16 4.23
CA GLU A 9 -16.05 -4.12 5.17
C GLU A 9 -15.57 -4.34 6.60
N ILE A 10 -14.67 -5.30 6.81
CA ILE A 10 -14.14 -5.63 8.15
C ILE A 10 -13.45 -4.41 8.77
N ILE A 11 -12.62 -3.66 8.03
CA ILE A 11 -11.97 -2.47 8.60
C ILE A 11 -12.99 -1.40 9.00
N ARG A 12 -14.10 -1.27 8.27
CA ARG A 12 -15.19 -0.33 8.60
C ARG A 12 -16.01 -0.80 9.80
N MET A 13 -16.21 -2.11 9.96
CA MET A 13 -16.78 -2.69 11.17
C MET A 13 -15.89 -2.38 12.38
N LEU A 14 -14.59 -2.67 12.28
CA LEU A 14 -13.64 -2.43 13.36
C LEU A 14 -13.50 -0.94 13.73
N ASN A 15 -13.69 -0.03 12.76
CA ASN A 15 -13.60 1.41 12.96
C ASN A 15 -14.70 1.99 13.88
N ARG A 16 -15.85 1.32 14.03
CA ARG A 16 -17.00 1.87 14.80
C ARG A 16 -17.70 0.89 15.73
N ALA A 17 -17.69 -0.41 15.42
CA ALA A 17 -18.49 -1.40 16.14
C ALA A 17 -18.09 -1.57 17.61
N PHE A 18 -16.89 -1.12 17.98
CA PHE A 18 -16.35 -1.23 19.34
C PHE A 18 -16.17 0.12 20.04
N ASP A 19 -16.72 1.22 19.52
CA ASP A 19 -16.56 2.57 20.07
C ASP A 19 -16.97 2.67 21.55
N ALA A 20 -17.97 1.88 21.97
CA ALA A 20 -18.42 1.83 23.37
C ALA A 20 -17.38 1.25 24.34
N TRP A 21 -16.37 0.54 23.83
CA TRP A 21 -15.33 -0.13 24.62
C TRP A 21 -13.90 0.34 24.25
N GLY A 22 -13.77 1.30 23.34
CA GLY A 22 -12.49 1.77 22.80
C GLY A 22 -12.35 3.29 22.77
N ASP A 23 -11.36 3.78 22.02
CA ASP A 23 -11.18 5.22 21.79
C ASP A 23 -11.98 5.67 20.56
N ALA A 24 -13.23 6.08 20.79
CA ALA A 24 -14.13 6.57 19.74
C ALA A 24 -13.68 7.87 19.05
N ARG A 25 -12.55 8.48 19.48
CA ARG A 25 -11.97 9.66 18.82
C ARG A 25 -11.20 9.29 17.55
N LEU A 26 -10.81 8.02 17.40
CA LEU A 26 -10.17 7.53 16.18
C LEU A 26 -11.26 7.13 15.17
N ASP A 27 -11.45 7.96 14.15
CA ASP A 27 -12.30 7.62 13.00
C ASP A 27 -11.45 7.68 11.72
N LEU A 28 -11.21 6.52 11.11
CA LEU A 28 -10.47 6.38 9.86
C LEU A 28 -11.37 6.54 8.62
N TYR A 29 -12.69 6.67 8.79
CA TYR A 29 -13.66 6.87 7.72
C TYR A 29 -14.72 7.94 8.08
N PRO A 30 -14.27 9.16 8.44
CA PRO A 30 -15.16 10.21 8.95
C PRO A 30 -16.05 10.77 7.84
N GLU A 31 -17.31 11.05 8.18
CA GLU A 31 -18.36 11.48 7.25
C GLU A 31 -17.94 12.60 6.28
N PRO A 32 -17.27 13.70 6.72
CA PRO A 32 -16.89 14.78 5.82
C PRO A 32 -15.88 14.39 4.73
N LEU A 33 -15.13 13.30 4.93
CA LEU A 33 -14.06 12.87 4.01
C LEU A 33 -14.45 11.65 3.17
N ARG A 34 -15.61 11.02 3.41
CA ARG A 34 -15.99 9.74 2.78
C ARG A 34 -15.97 9.77 1.27
N ALA A 35 -16.53 10.82 0.66
CA ALA A 35 -16.58 10.95 -0.79
C ALA A 35 -15.17 10.95 -1.42
N GLU A 36 -14.23 11.66 -0.81
CA GLU A 36 -12.85 11.72 -1.28
C GLU A 36 -12.09 10.41 -1.01
N ILE A 37 -12.31 9.81 0.16
CA ILE A 37 -11.78 8.49 0.53
C ILE A 37 -12.23 7.43 -0.49
N ASP A 38 -13.52 7.38 -0.81
CA ASP A 38 -14.08 6.38 -1.72
C ASP A 38 -13.53 6.53 -3.14
N VAL A 39 -13.41 7.76 -3.65
CA VAL A 39 -12.81 8.04 -4.96
C VAL A 39 -11.36 7.58 -5.01
N LEU A 40 -10.55 7.93 -4.01
CA LEU A 40 -9.14 7.50 -3.96
C LEU A 40 -9.03 5.98 -3.80
N ASN A 41 -9.85 5.38 -2.94
CA ASN A 41 -9.86 3.94 -2.73
C ASN A 41 -10.16 3.17 -4.00
N ALA A 42 -11.09 3.65 -4.84
CA ALA A 42 -11.42 3.02 -6.11
C ALA A 42 -10.20 3.05 -7.06
N VAL A 43 -9.57 4.21 -7.24
CA VAL A 43 -8.40 4.37 -8.11
C VAL A 43 -7.21 3.56 -7.60
N ILE A 44 -6.89 3.67 -6.30
CA ILE A 44 -5.79 2.94 -5.65
C ILE A 44 -6.03 1.43 -5.75
N TYR A 45 -7.26 0.96 -5.54
CA TYR A 45 -7.57 -0.45 -5.67
C TYR A 45 -7.34 -0.94 -7.11
N GLU A 46 -7.92 -0.26 -8.10
CA GLU A 46 -7.87 -0.71 -9.49
C GLU A 46 -6.44 -0.71 -10.06
N THR A 47 -5.68 0.35 -9.78
CA THR A 47 -4.43 0.66 -10.48
C THR A 47 -3.18 0.38 -9.65
N VAL A 48 -3.29 0.29 -8.31
CA VAL A 48 -2.16 0.06 -7.42
C VAL A 48 -2.28 -1.29 -6.70
N ASN A 49 -3.31 -1.48 -5.85
CA ASN A 49 -3.45 -2.71 -5.06
C ASN A 49 -3.64 -3.93 -5.96
N ASN A 50 -4.58 -3.86 -6.90
CA ASN A 50 -4.80 -4.89 -7.92
C ASN A 50 -3.87 -4.70 -9.13
N GLY A 51 -3.45 -3.46 -9.43
CA GLY A 51 -2.61 -3.15 -10.58
C GLY A 51 -1.28 -3.90 -10.59
N VAL A 52 -0.60 -4.02 -9.45
CA VAL A 52 0.65 -4.80 -9.36
C VAL A 52 0.43 -6.29 -9.68
N TYR A 53 -0.73 -6.86 -9.32
CA TYR A 53 -1.09 -8.23 -9.66
C TYR A 53 -1.44 -8.37 -11.14
N ARG A 54 -2.19 -7.40 -11.70
CA ARG A 54 -2.51 -7.36 -13.14
C ARG A 54 -1.24 -7.32 -13.98
N ALA A 55 -0.23 -6.56 -13.58
CA ALA A 55 1.08 -6.55 -14.23
C ALA A 55 1.81 -7.89 -14.01
N GLY A 56 1.90 -8.36 -12.76
CA GLY A 56 2.65 -9.58 -12.42
C GLY A 56 2.15 -10.85 -13.09
N PHE A 57 0.83 -10.99 -13.27
CA PHE A 57 0.18 -12.16 -13.86
C PHE A 57 -0.32 -11.95 -15.29
N ALA A 58 0.08 -10.85 -15.95
CA ALA A 58 -0.27 -10.59 -17.33
C ALA A 58 0.16 -11.76 -18.23
N ARG A 59 -0.77 -12.22 -19.08
CA ARG A 59 -0.54 -13.35 -20.01
C ARG A 59 0.00 -12.92 -21.38
N ASN A 60 0.05 -11.62 -21.63
CA ASN A 60 0.57 -11.05 -22.86
C ASN A 60 1.13 -9.64 -22.60
N GLN A 61 2.00 -9.19 -23.50
CA GLN A 61 2.74 -7.93 -23.39
C GLN A 61 1.81 -6.72 -23.26
N ARG A 62 0.74 -6.65 -24.07
CA ARG A 62 -0.19 -5.53 -24.05
C ARG A 62 -0.90 -5.38 -22.71
N ALA A 63 -1.35 -6.49 -22.11
CA ALA A 63 -2.00 -6.47 -20.80
C ALA A 63 -1.03 -6.05 -19.69
N TYR A 64 0.23 -6.49 -19.79
CA TYR A 64 1.31 -6.07 -18.88
C TYR A 64 1.53 -4.56 -18.99
N GLU A 65 1.76 -4.03 -20.19
CA GLU A 65 2.02 -2.61 -20.43
C GLU A 65 0.87 -1.73 -19.93
N GLN A 66 -0.39 -2.09 -20.22
CA GLN A 66 -1.55 -1.35 -19.73
C GLN A 66 -1.61 -1.28 -18.19
N ALA A 67 -1.35 -2.40 -17.51
CA ALA A 67 -1.34 -2.43 -16.04
C ALA A 67 -0.14 -1.67 -15.46
N PHE A 68 1.04 -1.81 -16.08
CA PHE A 68 2.27 -1.14 -15.70
C PHE A 68 2.14 0.39 -15.84
N ASP A 69 1.65 0.87 -16.97
CA ASP A 69 1.48 2.30 -17.24
C ASP A 69 0.42 2.92 -16.31
N ALA A 70 -0.70 2.22 -16.07
CA ALA A 70 -1.72 2.68 -15.12
C ALA A 70 -1.18 2.75 -13.68
N LEU A 71 -0.42 1.74 -13.26
CA LEU A 71 0.24 1.73 -11.95
C LEU A 71 1.16 2.93 -11.78
N PHE A 72 2.09 3.15 -12.71
CA PHE A 72 3.09 4.21 -12.56
C PHE A 72 2.53 5.61 -12.72
N ARG A 73 1.54 5.81 -13.59
CA ARG A 73 0.78 7.06 -13.65
C ARG A 73 0.11 7.37 -12.30
N THR A 74 -0.50 6.37 -11.67
CA THR A 74 -1.14 6.57 -10.36
C THR A 74 -0.11 6.83 -9.26
N LEU A 75 1.04 6.13 -9.27
CA LEU A 75 2.13 6.42 -8.32
C LEU A 75 2.67 7.85 -8.49
N ASP A 76 2.79 8.36 -9.72
CA ASP A 76 3.18 9.74 -9.99
C ASP A 76 2.13 10.75 -9.49
N GLU A 77 0.84 10.47 -9.68
CA GLU A 77 -0.25 11.28 -9.15
C GLU A 77 -0.27 11.31 -7.62
N LEU A 78 -0.04 10.16 -6.98
CA LEU A 78 0.05 10.04 -5.52
C LEU A 78 1.30 10.75 -4.97
N GLU A 79 2.43 10.66 -5.64
CA GLU A 79 3.64 11.42 -5.31
C GLU A 79 3.36 12.93 -5.36
N ALA A 80 2.75 13.42 -6.45
CA ALA A 80 2.40 14.83 -6.62
C ALA A 80 1.31 15.30 -5.65
N ARG A 81 0.45 14.39 -5.18
CA ARG A 81 -0.52 14.67 -4.11
C ARG A 81 0.19 14.80 -2.77
N LEU A 82 1.00 13.82 -2.40
CA LEU A 82 1.74 13.78 -1.13
C LEU A 82 2.86 14.82 -1.03
N SER A 83 3.22 15.49 -2.12
CA SER A 83 4.11 16.64 -2.11
C SER A 83 3.49 17.92 -1.54
N ARG A 84 2.16 17.94 -1.34
CA ARG A 84 1.41 19.12 -0.87
C ARG A 84 0.70 18.91 0.46
N GLN A 85 0.58 17.66 0.91
CA GLN A 85 -0.17 17.29 2.11
C GLN A 85 0.42 16.04 2.73
N ARG A 86 0.21 15.88 4.04
CA ARG A 86 0.81 14.82 4.86
C ARG A 86 0.27 13.42 4.53
N HIS A 87 -1.04 13.29 4.32
CA HIS A 87 -1.73 12.03 4.05
C HIS A 87 -2.60 12.13 2.79
N LEU A 88 -3.23 11.03 2.39
CA LEU A 88 -4.00 10.96 1.16
C LEU A 88 -5.22 11.90 1.17
N VAL A 89 -5.83 12.18 2.31
CA VAL A 89 -7.03 13.04 2.39
C VAL A 89 -6.78 14.20 3.36
N GLY A 90 -5.67 14.91 3.14
CA GLY A 90 -5.27 16.07 3.94
C GLY A 90 -4.32 15.71 5.07
N ARG A 91 -4.68 16.06 6.31
CA ARG A 91 -3.81 15.97 7.50
C ARG A 91 -4.15 14.83 8.46
N GLN A 92 -5.32 14.23 8.32
CA GLN A 92 -5.74 13.08 9.12
C GLN A 92 -5.43 11.79 8.36
N ILE A 93 -4.96 10.77 9.08
CA ILE A 93 -4.85 9.42 8.53
C ILE A 93 -6.25 8.82 8.39
N THR A 94 -6.51 8.19 7.26
CA THR A 94 -7.78 7.57 6.91
C THR A 94 -7.58 6.11 6.49
N GLU A 95 -8.67 5.38 6.24
CA GLU A 95 -8.61 4.03 5.68
C GLU A 95 -7.91 3.98 4.32
N ALA A 96 -7.97 5.07 3.53
CA ALA A 96 -7.27 5.14 2.25
C ALA A 96 -5.76 5.00 2.42
N ASP A 97 -5.22 5.61 3.47
CA ASP A 97 -3.78 5.58 3.74
C ASP A 97 -3.29 4.17 4.04
N TRP A 98 -4.05 3.45 4.88
CA TRP A 98 -3.76 2.06 5.25
C TRP A 98 -3.94 1.08 4.08
N ARG A 99 -4.94 1.31 3.22
CA ARG A 99 -5.15 0.51 2.00
C ARG A 99 -4.01 0.70 0.99
N LEU A 100 -3.42 1.89 0.91
CA LEU A 100 -2.22 2.12 0.10
C LEU A 100 -0.96 1.51 0.75
N PHE A 101 -0.79 1.71 2.06
CA PHE A 101 0.38 1.28 2.83
C PHE A 101 0.72 -0.20 2.61
N VAL A 102 -0.30 -1.07 2.66
CA VAL A 102 -0.10 -2.51 2.51
C VAL A 102 0.50 -2.89 1.15
N THR A 103 0.26 -2.13 0.09
CA THR A 103 0.94 -2.34 -1.19
C THR A 103 2.33 -1.71 -1.19
N LEU A 104 2.49 -0.48 -0.71
CA LEU A 104 3.78 0.22 -0.73
C LEU A 104 4.86 -0.53 0.06
N VAL A 105 4.53 -1.04 1.24
CA VAL A 105 5.49 -1.76 2.10
C VAL A 105 6.01 -3.06 1.45
N ARG A 106 5.28 -3.62 0.49
CA ARG A 106 5.64 -4.83 -0.26
C ARG A 106 6.32 -4.52 -1.59
N PHE A 107 6.22 -3.28 -2.07
CA PHE A 107 6.55 -2.92 -3.44
C PHE A 107 8.00 -3.19 -3.80
N ASP A 108 8.93 -2.57 -3.08
CA ASP A 108 10.37 -2.70 -3.37
C ASP A 108 10.88 -4.13 -3.14
N ALA A 109 10.33 -4.81 -2.13
CA ALA A 109 10.75 -6.14 -1.73
C ALA A 109 10.23 -7.28 -2.61
N VAL A 110 9.12 -7.04 -3.31
CA VAL A 110 8.42 -8.05 -4.09
C VAL A 110 8.06 -7.52 -5.46
N TYR A 111 7.18 -6.51 -5.55
CA TYR A 111 6.51 -6.15 -6.80
C TYR A 111 7.46 -5.62 -7.86
N VAL A 112 8.52 -4.91 -7.48
CA VAL A 112 9.57 -4.44 -8.41
C VAL A 112 10.14 -5.61 -9.21
N GLY A 113 10.57 -6.68 -8.54
CA GLY A 113 11.17 -7.83 -9.21
C GLY A 113 10.13 -8.87 -9.65
N HIS A 114 9.40 -9.42 -8.68
CA HIS A 114 8.51 -10.57 -8.85
C HIS A 114 7.36 -10.28 -9.83
N PHE A 115 6.78 -9.08 -9.76
CA PHE A 115 5.71 -8.63 -10.65
C PHE A 115 6.19 -7.70 -11.76
N LYS A 116 7.51 -7.54 -11.93
CA LYS A 116 8.14 -6.69 -12.96
C LYS A 116 7.70 -5.22 -12.90
N CYS A 117 7.19 -4.74 -11.76
CA CYS A 117 6.78 -3.34 -11.60
C CYS A 117 8.02 -2.45 -11.35
N ASN A 118 8.93 -2.38 -12.32
CA ASN A 118 10.31 -1.94 -12.13
C ASN A 118 10.68 -0.60 -12.79
N LEU A 119 9.73 0.30 -13.10
CA LEU A 119 10.07 1.64 -13.60
C LEU A 119 10.87 2.43 -12.55
N ARG A 120 10.37 2.44 -11.31
CA ARG A 120 10.96 3.11 -10.14
C ARG A 120 10.60 2.31 -8.88
N ARG A 121 11.48 2.32 -7.88
CA ARG A 121 11.17 1.83 -6.53
C ARG A 121 10.40 2.91 -5.76
N ILE A 122 9.66 2.53 -4.73
CA ILE A 122 9.08 3.50 -3.78
C ILE A 122 10.19 4.34 -3.14
N ALA A 123 11.36 3.76 -2.88
CA ALA A 123 12.54 4.48 -2.41
C ALA A 123 12.99 5.64 -3.34
N ASP A 124 12.63 5.62 -4.63
CA ASP A 124 13.01 6.64 -5.61
C ASP A 124 11.98 7.80 -5.67
N TYR A 125 10.86 7.70 -4.94
CA TYR A 125 9.84 8.75 -4.81
C TYR A 125 9.98 9.48 -3.47
N PRO A 126 10.38 10.76 -3.43
CA PRO A 126 10.64 11.46 -2.17
C PRO A 126 9.44 11.48 -1.21
N ASN A 127 8.23 11.80 -1.71
CA ASN A 127 7.06 11.92 -0.85
C ASN A 127 6.46 10.56 -0.49
N LEU A 128 6.34 9.62 -1.43
CA LEU A 128 5.89 8.25 -1.15
C LEU A 128 6.84 7.49 -0.21
N SER A 129 8.16 7.67 -0.36
CA SER A 129 9.16 7.08 0.53
C SER A 129 9.09 7.66 1.94
N GLY A 130 8.91 8.97 2.09
CA GLY A 130 8.65 9.59 3.39
C GLY A 130 7.34 9.10 3.99
N TYR A 131 6.26 9.11 3.22
CA TYR A 131 4.93 8.65 3.63
C TYR A 131 4.92 7.18 4.09
N LEU A 132 5.56 6.28 3.34
CA LEU A 132 5.70 4.87 3.72
C LEU A 132 6.41 4.71 5.07
N ARG A 133 7.50 5.45 5.28
CA ARG A 133 8.28 5.41 6.53
C ARG A 133 7.51 5.97 7.71
N GLU A 134 6.78 7.06 7.51
CA GLU A 134 5.88 7.61 8.52
C GLU A 134 4.84 6.58 8.98
N LEU A 135 4.11 5.97 8.04
CA LEU A 135 3.09 4.98 8.39
C LEU A 135 3.70 3.73 9.04
N TYR A 136 4.87 3.29 8.58
CA TYR A 136 5.60 2.18 9.20
C TYR A 136 5.99 2.49 10.66
N GLN A 137 6.35 3.74 10.95
CA GLN A 137 6.77 4.21 12.27
C GLN A 137 5.58 4.60 13.17
N TRP A 138 4.35 4.56 12.65
CA TRP A 138 3.15 4.75 13.47
C TRP A 138 3.10 3.73 14.61
N PRO A 139 2.72 4.12 15.84
CA PRO A 139 2.77 3.23 17.00
C PRO A 139 2.09 1.88 16.75
N GLY A 140 2.84 0.79 16.93
CA GLY A 140 2.38 -0.59 16.75
C GLY A 140 2.44 -1.13 15.32
N VAL A 141 2.58 -0.29 14.29
CA VAL A 141 2.47 -0.73 12.89
C VAL A 141 3.67 -1.57 12.44
N ALA A 142 4.90 -1.18 12.80
CA ALA A 142 6.10 -1.95 12.47
C ALA A 142 6.00 -3.42 12.93
N GLY A 143 5.36 -3.69 14.07
CA GLY A 143 5.14 -5.03 14.61
C GLY A 143 4.22 -5.91 13.76
N THR A 144 3.43 -5.31 12.86
CA THR A 144 2.52 -6.03 11.95
C THR A 144 3.19 -6.44 10.62
N VAL A 145 4.39 -5.92 10.34
CA VAL A 145 5.08 -6.13 9.06
C VAL A 145 6.16 -7.21 9.21
N ASN A 146 5.86 -8.42 8.73
CA ASN A 146 6.83 -9.50 8.67
C ASN A 146 7.35 -9.69 7.22
N MET A 147 8.51 -9.10 6.92
CA MET A 147 9.10 -9.15 5.58
C MET A 147 9.53 -10.56 5.16
N VAL A 148 9.88 -11.42 6.12
CA VAL A 148 10.21 -12.83 5.83
C VAL A 148 8.98 -13.56 5.32
N HIS A 149 7.82 -13.38 5.97
CA HIS A 149 6.55 -13.97 5.55
C HIS A 149 6.11 -13.44 4.20
N ILE A 150 6.18 -12.11 4.00
CA ILE A 150 5.86 -11.45 2.74
C ILE A 150 6.68 -12.08 1.61
N LYS A 151 8.01 -12.05 1.70
CA LYS A 151 8.87 -12.53 0.60
C LYS A 151 8.70 -14.03 0.35
N ARG A 152 8.65 -14.85 1.39
CA ARG A 152 8.43 -16.31 1.23
C ARG A 152 7.10 -16.61 0.55
N HIS A 153 6.03 -15.94 0.95
CA HIS A 153 4.72 -16.14 0.34
C HIS A 153 4.74 -15.86 -1.17
N TYR A 154 5.22 -14.68 -1.60
CA TYR A 154 5.19 -14.32 -3.02
C TYR A 154 6.16 -15.13 -3.87
N TYR A 155 7.42 -15.27 -3.45
CA TYR A 155 8.44 -15.92 -4.25
C TYR A 155 8.34 -17.44 -4.25
N SER A 156 7.79 -18.05 -3.19
CA SER A 156 7.62 -19.51 -3.14
C SER A 156 6.21 -19.96 -3.54
N GLY A 157 5.19 -19.10 -3.48
CA GLY A 157 3.80 -19.46 -3.78
C GLY A 157 3.44 -19.44 -5.27
N HIS A 158 3.99 -18.50 -6.04
CA HIS A 158 3.64 -18.30 -7.45
C HIS A 158 4.61 -19.04 -8.38
N THR A 159 4.49 -20.36 -8.47
CA THR A 159 5.38 -21.21 -9.29
C THR A 159 5.38 -20.88 -10.77
N GLU A 160 4.29 -20.34 -11.28
CA GLU A 160 4.14 -19.88 -12.66
C GLU A 160 4.99 -18.64 -12.97
N LEU A 161 5.30 -17.82 -11.95
CA LEU A 161 6.16 -16.65 -12.09
C LEU A 161 7.61 -16.92 -11.65
N ASN A 162 7.80 -17.82 -10.68
CA ASN A 162 9.11 -18.18 -10.14
C ASN A 162 9.23 -19.71 -9.92
N PRO A 163 9.43 -20.51 -10.98
CA PRO A 163 9.49 -21.97 -10.87
C PRO A 163 10.54 -22.50 -9.89
N GLY A 164 11.68 -21.79 -9.78
CA GLY A 164 12.77 -22.16 -8.87
C GLY A 164 12.48 -21.87 -7.39
N ARG A 165 11.38 -21.16 -7.07
CA ARG A 165 10.99 -20.76 -5.70
C ARG A 165 12.08 -20.00 -4.92
N ILE A 166 13.03 -19.43 -5.64
CA ILE A 166 14.16 -18.70 -5.07
C ILE A 166 13.64 -17.38 -4.49
N VAL A 167 13.93 -17.15 -3.21
CA VAL A 167 13.64 -15.87 -2.54
C VAL A 167 14.88 -14.98 -2.63
N PRO A 168 14.82 -13.80 -3.28
CA PRO A 168 15.98 -12.93 -3.39
C PRO A 168 16.41 -12.41 -2.02
N LYS A 169 17.70 -12.14 -1.83
CA LYS A 169 18.22 -11.57 -0.57
C LYS A 169 17.79 -10.11 -0.38
N GLY A 170 17.89 -9.30 -1.43
CA GLY A 170 17.55 -7.87 -1.41
C GLY A 170 16.06 -7.57 -1.55
N PRO A 171 15.69 -6.28 -1.65
CA PRO A 171 16.55 -5.12 -1.39
C PRO A 171 16.82 -4.93 0.11
N GLN A 172 17.84 -4.13 0.43
CA GLN A 172 17.99 -3.62 1.79
C GLN A 172 16.94 -2.53 2.01
N LEU A 173 16.14 -2.67 3.07
CA LEU A 173 15.09 -1.71 3.44
C LEU A 173 15.49 -0.98 4.71
N ASN A 174 15.28 0.34 4.73
CA ASN A 174 15.46 1.17 5.93
C ASN A 174 14.17 1.92 6.26
N LEU A 175 13.13 1.17 6.64
CA LEU A 175 11.80 1.72 6.93
C LEU A 175 11.76 2.55 8.22
N GLY A 176 12.77 2.41 9.09
CA GLY A 176 12.93 3.19 10.32
C GLY A 176 13.68 4.51 10.15
N ALA A 177 14.11 4.87 8.94
CA ALA A 177 14.79 6.14 8.70
C ALA A 177 13.85 7.36 8.88
N PRO A 178 14.36 8.55 9.28
CA PRO A 178 13.55 9.76 9.42
C PRO A 178 12.78 10.12 8.14
N HIS A 179 11.49 10.39 8.26
CA HIS A 179 10.57 10.47 7.11
C HIS A 179 10.34 11.88 6.54
N ASP A 180 10.70 12.95 7.25
CA ASP A 180 10.51 14.36 6.84
C ASP A 180 9.04 14.75 6.50
N ARG A 181 8.06 14.03 7.05
CA ARG A 181 6.63 14.31 6.80
C ARG A 181 6.04 15.37 7.73
N GLU A 182 6.73 15.68 8.82
CA GLU A 182 6.37 16.77 9.74
C GLU A 182 6.40 18.16 9.07
N ARG A 183 7.09 18.33 7.93
CA ARG A 183 7.11 19.59 7.18
C ARG A 183 5.74 20.01 6.61
N PHE A 184 4.78 19.08 6.57
CA PHE A 184 3.40 19.31 6.15
C PHE A 184 2.45 19.54 7.35
N ALA A 185 3.02 19.86 8.52
CA ALA A 185 2.31 20.27 9.73
C ALA A 185 1.70 21.67 9.61
#